data_AF-A0A959USU1-F1
#
_entry.id   AF-A0A959USU1-F1
#
_cell.length_a   1.000
_cell.length_b   1.000
_cell.length_c   1.000
_cell.angle_alpha   90.00
_cell.angle_beta   90.00
_cell.angle_gamma   90.00
#
_symmetry.space_group_name_H-M   'P 1'
#
loop_
_entity.id
_entity.type
_entity.pdbx_description
1 polymer ?
#
loop_
_entity_poly.entity_id
_entity_poly.type
_entity_poly.pdbx_seq_one_letter_code
_entity_poly.pdbx_strand_id
1 'polypeptide(L)'
;IPFLGQFIPADHDWSREGLVLARLETDYRGAVHLRDHVEVETWCSRLGERSFDLEYALFVTRDGERRLCTEGRTVMVGYDLVERRARDLPEAWRNALTTLINAS
;
A
#
# COMPACT_ATOMS: atom_id res chain seq x y z
N ILE A 1 -9.03 6.66 -1.52
CA ILE A 1 -8.13 6.09 -0.50
C ILE A 1 -6.97 7.07 -0.31
N PRO A 2 -6.84 7.76 0.85
CA PRO A 2 -5.95 8.90 1.01
C PRO A 2 -4.47 8.61 0.72
N PHE A 3 -3.96 7.44 1.14
CA PHE A 3 -2.57 7.03 0.92
C PHE A 3 -2.23 6.89 -0.57
N LEU A 4 -3.11 6.27 -1.36
CA LEU A 4 -2.89 6.11 -2.81
C LEU A 4 -2.75 7.45 -3.54
N GLY A 5 -3.43 8.50 -3.06
CA GLY A 5 -3.33 9.85 -3.63
C GLY A 5 -1.95 10.48 -3.49
N GLN A 6 -1.05 9.92 -2.68
CA GLN A 6 0.34 10.39 -2.57
C GLN A 6 1.19 10.00 -3.78
N PHE A 7 0.81 8.97 -4.53
CA PHE A 7 1.60 8.45 -5.66
C PHE A 7 0.81 8.19 -6.93
N ILE A 8 -0.52 8.27 -6.88
CA ILE A 8 -1.37 8.22 -8.07
C ILE A 8 -1.65 9.66 -8.51
N PRO A 9 -1.30 10.03 -9.76
CA PRO A 9 -1.57 11.36 -10.31
C PRO A 9 -3.04 11.77 -10.20
N ALA A 10 -3.29 13.07 -10.04
CA ALA A 10 -4.64 13.60 -9.85
C ALA A 10 -5.54 13.45 -11.10
N ASP A 11 -4.93 13.38 -12.29
CA ASP A 11 -5.57 13.20 -13.59
C ASP A 11 -5.75 11.72 -13.98
N HIS A 12 -5.54 10.80 -13.02
CA HIS A 12 -5.66 9.36 -13.24
C HIS A 12 -7.08 8.94 -13.65
N ASP A 13 -7.20 8.27 -14.81
CA ASP A 13 -8.48 7.76 -15.32
C ASP A 13 -8.83 6.41 -14.67
N TRP A 14 -9.52 6.48 -13.55
CA TRP A 14 -10.01 5.31 -12.81
C TRP A 14 -11.04 4.45 -13.57
N SER A 15 -11.60 4.94 -14.68
CA SER A 15 -12.56 4.16 -15.48
C SER A 15 -11.86 3.13 -16.38
N ARG A 16 -10.58 3.35 -16.68
CA ARG A 16 -9.76 2.48 -17.53
C ARG A 16 -8.57 1.90 -16.80
N GLU A 17 -7.89 2.71 -15.99
CA GLU A 17 -6.69 2.35 -15.27
C GLU A 17 -7.03 1.96 -13.83
N GLY A 18 -7.05 0.66 -13.58
CA GLY A 18 -7.42 0.09 -12.29
C GLY A 18 -6.21 -0.43 -11.50
N LEU A 19 -6.45 -0.63 -10.21
CA LEU A 19 -5.61 -1.41 -9.31
C LEU A 19 -6.43 -2.58 -8.77
N VAL A 20 -5.88 -3.78 -8.89
CA VAL A 20 -6.45 -4.99 -8.32
C VAL A 20 -5.60 -5.44 -7.15
N LEU A 21 -6.23 -5.66 -5.99
CA LEU A 21 -5.63 -6.32 -4.85
C LEU A 21 -5.56 -7.82 -5.14
N ALA A 22 -4.40 -8.31 -5.55
CA ALA A 22 -4.20 -9.72 -5.90
C ALA A 22 -3.99 -10.60 -4.66
N ARG A 23 -3.37 -10.04 -3.61
CA ARG A 23 -3.12 -10.74 -2.35
C ARG A 23 -3.09 -9.76 -1.19
N LEU A 24 -3.64 -10.20 -0.06
CA LEU A 24 -3.57 -9.53 1.23
C LEU A 24 -3.13 -10.56 2.27
N GLU A 25 -2.11 -10.22 3.03
CA GLU A 25 -1.62 -10.99 4.17
C GLU A 25 -1.51 -10.07 5.38
N THR A 26 -1.84 -10.58 6.56
CA THR A 26 -1.81 -9.81 7.79
C THR A 26 -1.56 -10.74 8.97
N ASP A 27 -0.57 -10.37 9.79
CA ASP A 27 -0.24 -11.04 11.03
C ASP A 27 -0.60 -10.11 12.20
N TYR A 28 -1.54 -10.56 13.03
CA TYR A 28 -1.95 -9.84 14.24
C TYR A 28 -1.10 -10.30 15.43
N ARG A 29 -0.16 -9.44 15.85
CA ARG A 29 0.78 -9.70 16.95
C ARG A 29 0.29 -9.20 18.30
N GLY A 30 -0.66 -8.26 18.31
CA GLY A 30 -1.21 -7.68 19.52
C GLY A 30 -2.59 -7.05 19.31
N ALA A 31 -3.34 -6.90 20.41
CA ALA A 31 -4.67 -6.31 20.36
C ALA A 31 -4.64 -4.79 20.21
N VAL A 32 -5.34 -4.29 19.20
CA VAL A 32 -5.73 -2.87 19.07
C VAL A 32 -7.14 -2.71 19.66
N HIS A 33 -7.29 -1.80 20.61
CA HIS A 33 -8.53 -1.51 21.32
C HIS A 33 -9.20 -0.24 20.81
N LEU A 34 -10.47 -0.07 21.15
CA LEU A 34 -11.21 1.14 20.88
C LEU A 34 -10.52 2.35 21.52
N ARG A 35 -10.30 3.41 20.72
CA ARG A 35 -9.61 4.66 21.09
C ARG A 35 -8.08 4.59 21.20
N ASP A 36 -7.45 3.48 20.84
CA ASP A 36 -6.01 3.51 20.65
C ASP A 36 -5.63 4.55 19.59
N HIS A 37 -4.54 5.28 19.87
CA HIS A 37 -3.84 6.02 18.84
C HIS A 37 -3.00 5.03 18.04
N VAL A 38 -3.38 4.81 16.77
CA VAL A 38 -2.73 3.88 15.86
C VAL A 38 -1.87 4.67 14.88
N GLU A 39 -0.61 4.30 14.78
CA GLU A 39 0.31 4.77 13.74
C GLU A 39 0.50 3.66 12.71
N VAL A 40 0.44 4.01 11.44
CA VAL A 40 0.68 3.07 10.34
C VAL A 40 1.93 3.55 9.60
N GLU A 41 2.95 2.72 9.59
CA GLU A 41 4.06 2.86 8.66
C GLU A 41 3.74 2.06 7.40
N THR A 42 4.06 2.59 6.23
CA THR A 42 3.82 1.92 4.95
C THR A 42 4.96 2.23 4.00
N TRP A 43 5.48 1.20 3.36
CA TRP A 43 6.56 1.31 2.37
C TRP A 43 6.29 0.36 1.22
N CYS A 44 6.95 0.63 0.10
CA CYS A 44 6.95 -0.27 -1.05
C CYS A 44 8.12 -1.25 -0.87
N SER A 45 7.85 -2.54 -0.66
CA SER A 45 8.93 -3.55 -0.47
C SER A 45 9.38 -4.18 -1.78
N ARG A 46 8.57 -4.07 -2.84
CA ARG A 46 8.89 -4.59 -4.18
C ARG A 46 8.17 -3.79 -5.26
N LEU A 47 8.89 -3.44 -6.33
CA LEU A 47 8.31 -2.84 -7.54
C LEU A 47 8.64 -3.69 -8.76
N GLY A 48 7.61 -4.30 -9.36
CA GLY A 48 7.70 -5.02 -10.63
C GLY A 48 7.16 -4.21 -11.81
N GLU A 49 7.01 -4.87 -12.96
CA GLU A 49 6.48 -4.23 -14.18
C GLU A 49 4.98 -3.96 -14.12
N ARG A 50 4.21 -4.95 -13.65
CA ARG A 50 2.75 -4.92 -13.60
C ARG A 50 2.20 -4.93 -12.19
N SER A 51 3.06 -5.08 -11.19
CA SER A 51 2.66 -5.23 -9.80
C SER A 51 3.68 -4.62 -8.85
N PHE A 52 3.23 -4.32 -7.64
CA PHE A 52 4.09 -3.87 -6.55
C PHE A 52 3.54 -4.39 -5.22
N ASP A 53 4.42 -4.48 -4.24
CA ASP A 53 4.08 -4.90 -2.90
C ASP A 53 4.11 -3.70 -1.97
N LEU A 54 3.04 -3.49 -1.21
CA LEU A 54 3.03 -2.56 -0.08
C LEU A 54 3.06 -3.36 1.20
N GLU A 55 4.04 -3.06 2.04
CA GLU A 55 4.12 -3.56 3.41
C GLU A 55 3.73 -2.46 4.38
N TYR A 56 3.10 -2.86 5.47
CA TYR A 56 2.68 -1.94 6.51
C TYR A 56 2.85 -2.54 7.90
N ALA A 57 3.23 -1.69 8.83
CA ALA A 57 3.36 -2.01 10.24
C ALA A 57 2.49 -1.04 11.05
N LEU A 58 1.55 -1.60 11.83
CA LEU A 58 0.69 -0.86 12.74
C LEU A 58 1.28 -0.89 14.14
N PHE A 59 1.42 0.30 14.71
CA PHE A 59 1.89 0.49 16.06
C PHE A 59 0.83 1.16 16.91
N VAL A 60 0.75 0.73 18.16
CA VAL A 60 -0.03 1.39 19.20
C VAL A 60 0.92 1.88 20.28
N THR A 61 0.78 3.15 20.66
CA THR A 61 1.53 3.72 21.78
C THR A 61 0.69 3.71 23.04
N ARG A 62 1.10 2.95 24.06
CA ARG A 62 0.47 2.91 25.39
C ARG A 62 1.53 3.07 26.45
N ASP A 63 1.26 3.90 27.45
CA ASP A 63 2.18 4.14 28.58
C ASP A 63 3.59 4.57 28.13
N GLY A 64 3.68 5.27 27.00
CA GLY A 64 4.95 5.69 26.37
C GLY A 64 5.67 4.60 25.58
N GLU A 65 5.14 3.39 25.50
CA GLU A 65 5.71 2.27 24.74
C GLU A 65 5.00 2.09 23.40
N ARG A 66 5.77 2.17 22.32
CA ARG A 66 5.31 1.91 20.96
C ARG A 66 5.40 0.42 20.65
N ARG A 67 4.26 -0.25 20.48
CA ARG A 67 4.19 -1.69 20.26
C ARG A 67 3.68 -2.02 18.88
N LEU A 68 4.38 -2.91 18.18
CA LEU A 68 3.93 -3.49 16.93
C LEU A 68 2.74 -4.41 17.19
N CYS A 69 1.58 -4.08 16.65
CA CYS A 69 0.35 -4.86 16.83
C CYS A 69 -0.04 -5.63 15.58
N THR A 70 0.31 -5.13 14.40
CA THR A 70 -0.03 -5.79 13.13
C THR A 70 1.03 -5.51 12.09
N GLU A 71 1.39 -6.53 11.34
CA GLU A 71 2.13 -6.36 10.09
C GLU A 71 1.29 -6.91 8.97
N GLY A 72 1.42 -6.36 7.78
CA GLY A 72 0.79 -6.95 6.62
C GLY A 72 1.44 -6.53 5.33
N ARG A 73 1.03 -7.25 4.29
CA ARG A 73 1.51 -7.06 2.93
C ARG A 73 0.35 -7.15 1.97
N THR A 74 0.38 -6.30 0.95
CA THR A 74 -0.52 -6.40 -0.19
C THR A 74 0.29 -6.54 -1.45
N VAL A 75 -0.18 -7.38 -2.38
CA VAL A 75 0.29 -7.43 -3.76
C VAL A 75 -0.75 -6.72 -4.61
N MET A 76 -0.36 -5.59 -5.18
CA MET A 76 -1.19 -4.73 -6.00
C MET A 76 -0.81 -4.90 -7.47
N VAL A 77 -1.79 -5.07 -8.36
CA VAL A 77 -1.58 -5.30 -9.79
C VAL A 77 -2.23 -4.18 -10.60
N GLY A 78 -1.46 -3.55 -11.49
CA GLY A 78 -1.97 -2.62 -12.49
C GLY A 78 -2.87 -3.34 -13.48
N TYR A 79 -4.06 -2.82 -13.72
CA TYR A 79 -5.10 -3.53 -14.47
C TYR A 79 -5.78 -2.59 -15.46
N ASP A 80 -5.98 -3.07 -16.69
CA ASP A 80 -6.83 -2.39 -17.67
C ASP A 80 -8.27 -2.89 -17.48
N LEU A 81 -9.16 -2.00 -17.05
CA LEU A 81 -10.56 -2.33 -16.76
C LEU A 81 -11.40 -2.53 -18.04
N VAL A 82 -10.95 -2.00 -19.17
CA VAL A 82 -11.60 -2.16 -20.48
C VAL A 82 -11.22 -3.51 -21.10
N GLU A 83 -9.91 -3.78 -21.19
CA GLU A 83 -9.39 -5.03 -21.76
C GLU A 83 -9.41 -6.20 -20.77
N ARG A 84 -9.72 -5.92 -19.50
CA ARG A 84 -9.83 -6.91 -18.41
C ARG A 84 -8.59 -7.78 -18.26
N ARG A 85 -7.41 -7.16 -18.24
CA ARG A 85 -6.13 -7.85 -18.05
C ARG A 85 -5.14 -7.01 -17.28
N ALA A 86 -4.13 -7.68 -16.71
CA ALA A 86 -2.98 -7.01 -16.14
C ALA A 86 -2.25 -6.18 -17.21
N ARG A 87 -1.80 -4.99 -16.80
CA ARG A 87 -1.02 -4.06 -17.62
C ARG A 87 0.19 -3.58 -16.85
N ASP A 88 1.13 -2.99 -17.57
CA ASP A 88 2.29 -2.35 -16.97
C ASP A 88 1.83 -1.14 -16.17
N LEU A 89 2.50 -0.94 -15.02
CA LEU A 89 2.27 0.20 -14.16
C LEU A 89 2.65 1.47 -14.93
N PRO A 90 1.79 2.51 -14.95
CA PRO A 90 2.14 3.81 -15.52
C PRO A 90 3.46 4.34 -14.94
N GLU A 91 4.25 5.04 -15.77
CA GLU A 91 5.55 5.57 -15.35
C GLU A 91 5.43 6.51 -14.15
N ALA A 92 4.39 7.35 -14.12
CA ALA A 92 4.10 8.24 -13.00
C ALA A 92 3.93 7.47 -11.68
N TRP A 93 3.25 6.31 -11.71
CA TRP A 93 3.10 5.44 -10.53
C TRP A 93 4.43 4.84 -10.12
N ARG A 94 5.22 4.35 -11.08
CA ARG A 94 6.54 3.78 -10.81
C ARG A 94 7.48 4.80 -10.14
N ASN A 95 7.49 6.04 -10.61
CA ASN A 95 8.31 7.11 -10.05
C ASN A 95 7.91 7.39 -8.59
N ALA A 96 6.62 7.51 -8.32
CA ALA A 96 6.14 7.80 -6.98
C ALA A 96 6.23 6.58 -6.03
N LEU A 97 6.08 5.35 -6.53
CA LEU A 97 6.37 4.13 -5.75
C LEU A 97 7.86 4.01 -5.41
N THR A 98 8.76 4.48 -6.29
CA THR A 98 10.20 4.47 -6.03
C THR A 98 10.58 5.38 -4.86
N THR A 99 9.88 6.51 -4.66
CA THR A 99 10.12 7.35 -3.48
C THR A 99 9.70 6.67 -2.17
N LEU A 100 8.74 5.74 -2.23
CA LEU A 100 8.30 4.94 -1.07
C LEU A 100 9.22 3.75 -0.76
N ILE A 101 10.09 3.34 -1.70
CA ILE A 101 11.11 2.30 -1.45
C ILE A 101 12.25 2.88 -0.61
N ASN A 102 12.64 4.14 -0.86
CA ASN A 102 13.82 4.76 -0.26
C ASN A 102 13.54 5.43 1.11
N ALA A 103 12.31 5.33 1.62
CA ALA A 103 11.88 5.97 2.85
C ALA A 103 12.01 5.08 4.10
N SER A 104 12.54 3.86 3.94
CA SER A 104 12.78 2.87 5.00
C SER A 104 14.17 2.97 5.62
#